data_AF-A0A0G1RFM0-F1
#
_entry.id   AF-A0A0G1RFM0-F1
#
_cell.length_a   1.000
_cell.length_b   1.000
_cell.length_c   1.000
_cell.angle_alpha   90.00
_cell.angle_beta   90.00
_cell.angle_gamma   90.00
#
_symmetry.space_group_name_H-M   'P 1'
#
loop_
_entity.id
_entity.type
_entity.pdbx_description
1 polymer ?
#
loop_
_entity_poly.entity_id
_entity_poly.type
_entity_poly.pdbx_seq_one_letter_code
_entity_poly.pdbx_strand_id
1 'polypeptide(L)' 'MMLDQATKDNIKDHILNHHDGFPTTKQKLVEACEGMSDFTPEVKKWFEEALPGGTYNNAEEVFRALSL' A
#
# COMPACT_ATOMS: atom_id res chain seq x y z
N MET A 1 -14.71 5.81 -5.78
CA MET A 1 -13.83 6.61 -4.91
C MET A 1 -12.65 7.07 -5.74
N MET A 2 -12.41 8.37 -5.87
CA MET A 2 -11.10 8.86 -6.28
C MET A 2 -10.28 9.02 -5.02
N LEU A 3 -9.19 8.26 -4.89
CA LEU A 3 -8.17 8.60 -3.89
C LEU A 3 -7.58 9.94 -4.27
N ASP A 4 -7.58 10.87 -3.33
CA ASP A 4 -6.89 12.14 -3.47
C ASP A 4 -5.40 11.91 -3.74
N GLN A 5 -4.78 12.83 -4.48
CA GLN A 5 -3.38 12.73 -4.86
C GLN A 5 -2.47 12.57 -3.62
N ALA A 6 -2.78 13.30 -2.55
CA ALA A 6 -2.07 13.18 -1.27
C ALA A 6 -2.11 11.75 -0.70
N THR A 7 -3.24 11.06 -0.81
CA THR A 7 -3.35 9.67 -0.34
C THR A 7 -2.49 8.74 -1.18
N LYS A 8 -2.46 8.94 -2.50
CA LYS A 8 -1.60 8.17 -3.41
C LYS A 8 -0.12 8.37 -3.10
N ASP A 9 0.29 9.61 -2.88
CA ASP A 9 1.66 9.95 -2.49
C ASP A 9 2.02 9.36 -1.12
N ASN A 10 1.14 9.44 -0.12
CA ASN A 10 1.37 8.81 1.19
C ASN A 10 1.51 7.27 1.08
N ILE A 11 0.73 6.61 0.22
CA ILE A 11 0.88 5.17 -0.04
C ILE A 11 2.21 4.86 -0.71
N LYS A 12 2.63 5.67 -1.69
CA LYS A 12 3.94 5.50 -2.34
C LYS A 12 5.09 5.68 -1.36
N ASP A 13 5.04 6.73 -0.56
CA ASP A 13 6.03 7.01 0.47
C ASP A 13 6.11 5.85 1.49
N HIS A 14 4.96 5.36 1.95
CA HIS A 14 4.88 4.21 2.83
C HIS A 14 5.58 2.96 2.26
N ILE A 15 5.29 2.62 1.00
CA ILE A 15 5.88 1.47 0.31
C ILE A 15 7.39 1.64 0.14
N LEU A 16 7.88 2.87 -0.06
CA LEU A 16 9.30 3.15 -0.28
C LEU A 16 10.11 3.25 1.02
N ASN A 17 9.54 3.87 2.06
CA ASN A 17 10.27 4.28 3.27
C ASN A 17 9.91 3.45 4.51
N HIS A 18 8.71 2.87 4.57
CA HIS A 18 8.19 2.23 5.78
C HIS A 18 8.06 0.71 5.69
N HIS A 19 8.35 0.12 4.53
CA HIS A 19 8.47 -1.33 4.41
C HIS A 19 9.88 -1.80 4.77
N ASP A 20 9.94 -2.92 5.50
CA ASP A 20 11.16 -3.63 5.95
C ASP A 20 12.05 -4.18 4.80
N GLY A 21 11.86 -3.67 3.59
CA GLY A 21 12.46 -4.15 2.36
C GLY A 21 11.58 -5.15 1.62
N PHE A 22 12.03 -5.48 0.41
CA PHE A 22 11.41 -6.48 -0.45
C PHE A 22 12.29 -7.73 -0.53
N PRO A 23 11.72 -8.94 -0.75
CA PRO A 23 10.32 -9.21 -1.05
C PRO A 23 9.39 -9.14 0.16
N THR A 24 8.17 -8.66 -0.07
CA THR A 24 7.08 -8.56 0.93
C THR A 24 5.80 -9.23 0.42
N THR A 25 4.81 -9.45 1.28
CA THR A 25 3.52 -10.05 0.90
C THR A 25 2.40 -9.05 1.06
N LYS A 26 1.26 -9.27 0.38
CA LYS A 26 0.03 -8.49 0.60
C LYS A 26 -0.28 -8.33 2.10
N GLN A 27 -0.18 -9.42 2.87
CA GLN A 27 -0.50 -9.40 4.29
C GLN A 27 0.40 -8.44 5.06
N LYS A 28 1.73 -8.49 4.84
CA LYS A 28 2.67 -7.53 5.44
C LYS A 28 2.41 -6.08 5.01
N LEU A 29 2.05 -5.86 3.74
CA LEU A 29 1.67 -4.55 3.21
C LEU A 29 0.41 -4.01 3.91
N VAL A 30 -0.60 -4.85 4.07
CA VAL A 30 -1.86 -4.47 4.75
C VAL A 30 -1.62 -4.23 6.23
N GLU A 31 -0.86 -5.09 6.93
CA GLU A 31 -0.53 -4.89 8.35
C GLU A 31 0.25 -3.58 8.59
N ALA A 32 1.20 -3.26 7.69
CA ALA A 32 1.94 -2.01 7.77
C ALA A 32 1.04 -0.79 7.46
N CYS A 33 0.11 -0.92 6.51
CA CYS A 33 -0.91 0.08 6.19
C CYS A 33 -1.90 0.29 7.35
N GLU A 34 -2.30 -0.77 8.06
CA GLU A 34 -3.20 -0.69 9.22
C GLU A 34 -2.59 0.10 10.38
N GLY A 35 -1.27 0.01 10.58
CA GLY A 35 -0.53 0.78 11.59
C GLY A 35 -0.40 2.27 11.30
N MET A 36 -0.66 2.72 10.06
CA MET A 36 -0.53 4.12 9.68
C MET A 36 -1.71 4.93 10.20
N SER A 37 -1.41 5.98 10.99
CA SER A 37 -2.40 6.94 11.48
C SER A 37 -2.84 7.93 10.39
N ASP A 38 -2.01 8.10 9.34
CA ASP A 38 -2.27 8.96 8.18
C ASP A 38 -3.33 8.39 7.20
N PHE A 39 -3.67 7.10 7.33
CA PHE A 39 -4.70 6.48 6.48
C PHE A 39 -6.04 6.38 7.21
N THR A 40 -7.09 6.86 6.54
CA THR A 40 -8.46 6.66 6.99
C THR A 40 -8.86 5.19 6.84
N PRO A 41 -9.85 4.69 7.61
CA PRO A 41 -10.32 3.31 7.48
C PRO A 41 -10.82 2.97 6.07
N GLU A 42 -11.32 3.94 5.31
CA GLU A 42 -11.71 3.75 3.91
C GLU A 42 -10.50 3.48 3.00
N VAL A 43 -9.40 4.21 3.21
CA VAL A 43 -8.14 3.99 2.46
C VAL A 43 -7.54 2.63 2.79
N LYS A 44 -7.56 2.23 4.07
CA LYS A 44 -7.08 0.91 4.52
C LYS A 44 -7.86 -0.23 3.86
N LYS A 45 -9.20 -0.13 3.86
CA LYS A 45 -10.07 -1.08 3.15
C LYS A 45 -9.81 -1.10 1.66
N TRP A 46 -9.75 0.07 1.02
CA TRP A 46 -9.43 0.15 -0.40
C TRP A 46 -8.08 -0.50 -0.70
N PHE A 47 -7.05 -0.28 0.11
CA PHE A 47 -5.73 -0.84 -0.09
C PHE A 47 -5.77 -2.37 0.03
N GLU A 48 -6.47 -2.91 1.01
CA GLU A 48 -6.67 -4.36 1.15
C GLU A 48 -7.43 -4.96 -0.04
N GLU A 49 -8.48 -4.30 -0.55
CA GLU A 49 -9.28 -4.80 -1.66
C GLU A 49 -8.59 -4.63 -3.02
N ALA A 50 -7.91 -3.51 -3.23
CA ALA A 50 -7.22 -3.17 -4.48
C ALA A 50 -5.93 -3.95 -4.64
N LEU A 51 -5.24 -4.30 -3.55
CA LEU A 51 -3.99 -5.05 -3.62
C LEU A 51 -4.28 -6.56 -3.84
N PRO A 52 -3.90 -7.14 -4.99
CA PRO A 52 -4.08 -8.56 -5.24
C PRO A 52 -3.25 -9.41 -4.27
N GLY A 53 -3.73 -10.62 -3.96
CA GLY A 53 -2.98 -11.55 -3.12
C GLY A 53 -1.71 -12.00 -3.82
N GLY A 54 -0.54 -11.83 -3.19
CA GLY A 54 0.73 -12.25 -3.74
C GLY A 54 1.95 -11.78 -2.95
N THR A 55 3.11 -12.11 -3.51
CA THR A 55 4.42 -11.63 -3.07
C THR A 55 4.88 -10.57 -4.05
N TYR A 56 5.38 -9.46 -3.52
CA TYR A 56 5.93 -8.33 -4.25
C TYR A 56 7.43 -8.27 -4.01
N ASN A 57 8.20 -8.21 -5.08
CA ASN A 57 9.66 -8.19 -5.07
C ASN A 57 10.22 -6.76 -5.01
N ASN A 58 9.40 -5.76 -5.28
CA ASN A 58 9.78 -4.35 -5.23
C ASN A 58 8.53 -3.46 -5.11
N ALA A 59 8.75 -2.18 -4.83
CA ALA A 59 7.71 -1.17 -4.68
C ALA A 59 6.91 -0.96 -5.98
N GLU A 60 7.57 -1.02 -7.14
CA GLU A 60 6.92 -0.83 -8.45
C GLU A 60 5.86 -1.90 -8.72
N GLU A 61 6.06 -3.15 -8.31
CA GLU A 61 5.04 -4.19 -8.43
C GLU A 61 3.79 -3.86 -7.61
N VAL A 62 3.98 -3.28 -6.42
CA VAL A 62 2.86 -2.82 -5.57
C VAL A 62 2.15 -1.63 -6.23
N PHE A 63 2.88 -0.65 -6.76
CA PHE A 63 2.30 0.51 -7.45
C PHE A 63 1.53 0.11 -8.70
N ARG A 64 2.09 -0.80 -9.51
CA ARG A 64 1.41 -1.36 -10.68
C ARG A 64 0.14 -2.10 -10.29
N ALA A 65 0.19 -2.88 -9.21
CA ALA A 65 -0.97 -3.61 -8.73
C ALA A 65 -2.09 -2.68 -8.24
N LEU A 66 -1.72 -1.56 -7.62
CA LEU A 66 -2.65 -0.53 -7.14
C LEU A 66 -3.03 0.52 -8.21
N SER A 67 -2.43 0.45 -9.40
CA SER A 67 -2.57 1.45 -10.47
C SER A 67 -2.25 2.89 -10.00
N LEU A 68 -1.15 3.04 -9.24
CA LEU A 68 -0.68 4.31 -8.66
C LEU A 68 0.47 4.95 -9.43
#